data_AF-A0A5J4YUK7-F1
#
_entry.id   AF-A0A5J4YUK7-F1
#
_cell.length_a   1.000
_cell.length_b   1.000
_cell.length_c   1.000
_cell.angle_alpha   90.00
_cell.angle_beta   90.00
_cell.angle_gamma   90.00
#
_symmetry.space_group_name_H-M   'P 1'
#
loop_
_entity.id
_entity.type
_entity.pdbx_description
1 polymer ?
#
loop_
_entity_poly.entity_id
_entity_poly.type
_entity_poly.pdbx_seq_one_letter_code
_entity_poly.pdbx_strand_id
1 'polypeptide(L)'
;MSLTGKGMQGRHAFRRLVRAQKKAFGPDVDMSRVAMQEIRKKFYEHAHVTDEQKMQELMQHVDDAESFMRNNIAQGHLSPETGRYRTLS
;
A
#
# COMPACT_ATOMS: atom_id res chain seq x y z
N MET A 1 15.20 16.69 -14.83
CA MET A 1 14.71 15.29 -14.72
C MET A 1 13.66 15.02 -15.79
N SER A 2 13.80 13.94 -16.57
CA SER A 2 12.91 13.63 -17.71
C SER A 2 11.54 13.08 -17.24
N LEU A 3 10.46 13.41 -17.96
CA LEU A 3 9.07 12.97 -17.69
C LEU A 3 8.94 11.43 -17.56
N THR A 4 9.83 10.69 -18.23
CA THR A 4 9.94 9.22 -18.16
C THR A 4 10.29 8.71 -16.76
N GLY A 5 11.06 9.47 -15.98
CA GLY A 5 11.46 9.11 -14.62
C GLY A 5 10.30 9.17 -13.63
N LYS A 6 9.46 10.22 -13.72
CA LYS A 6 8.29 10.42 -12.83
C LYS A 6 7.23 9.34 -13.03
N GLY A 7 6.95 8.98 -14.29
CA GLY A 7 6.02 7.87 -14.60
C GLY A 7 6.50 6.51 -14.10
N MET A 8 7.81 6.28 -14.07
CA MET A 8 8.40 5.04 -13.54
C MET A 8 8.29 4.97 -12.01
N GLN A 9 8.54 6.10 -11.31
CA GLN A 9 8.39 6.22 -9.86
C GLN A 9 6.96 5.92 -9.41
N GLY A 10 5.95 6.52 -10.05
CA GLY A 10 4.54 6.26 -9.73
C GLY A 10 4.15 4.79 -9.90
N ARG A 11 4.58 4.13 -10.99
CA ARG A 11 4.32 2.69 -11.20
C ARG A 11 5.04 1.79 -10.19
N HIS A 12 6.20 2.21 -9.70
CA HIS A 12 6.93 1.48 -8.67
C HIS A 12 6.23 1.62 -7.31
N ALA A 13 5.87 2.85 -6.93
CA ALA A 13 5.11 3.17 -5.72
C ALA A 13 3.78 2.40 -5.66
N PHE A 14 3.02 2.37 -6.76
CA PHE A 14 1.78 1.61 -6.84
C PHE A 14 2.01 0.12 -6.54
N ARG A 15 3.01 -0.50 -7.18
CA ARG A 15 3.33 -1.92 -6.98
C ARG A 15 3.79 -2.22 -5.55
N ARG A 16 4.52 -1.30 -4.90
CA ARG A 16 4.93 -1.43 -3.49
C ARG A 16 3.72 -1.50 -2.57
N LEU A 17 2.80 -0.54 -2.69
CA LEU A 17 1.59 -0.51 -1.85
C LEU A 17 0.67 -1.70 -2.09
N VAL A 18 0.47 -2.14 -3.34
CA VAL A 18 -0.31 -3.35 -3.63
C VAL A 18 0.30 -4.59 -2.96
N ARG A 19 1.62 -4.72 -2.95
CA ARG A 19 2.29 -5.84 -2.27
C ARG A 19 2.15 -5.75 -0.76
N ALA A 20 2.32 -4.56 -0.19
CA ALA A 20 2.19 -4.31 1.24
C ALA A 20 0.76 -4.60 1.73
N GLN A 21 -0.24 -4.10 1.01
CA GLN A 21 -1.67 -4.35 1.24
C GLN A 21 -1.98 -5.85 1.21
N LYS A 22 -1.51 -6.59 0.19
CA LYS A 22 -1.74 -8.04 0.11
C LYS A 22 -1.11 -8.78 1.29
N LYS A 23 0.06 -8.35 1.77
CA LYS A 23 0.70 -8.95 2.94
C LYS A 23 -0.07 -8.64 4.23
N ALA A 24 -0.59 -7.43 4.35
CA ALA A 24 -1.32 -6.98 5.53
C ALA A 24 -2.72 -7.61 5.64
N PHE A 25 -3.45 -7.65 4.52
CA PHE A 25 -4.88 -8.00 4.50
C PHE A 25 -5.20 -9.26 3.70
N GLY A 26 -4.21 -9.97 3.13
CA GLY A 26 -4.44 -11.12 2.25
C GLY A 26 -5.46 -12.16 2.76
N PRO A 27 -5.44 -12.53 4.05
CA PRO A 27 -6.43 -13.44 4.65
C PRO A 27 -7.85 -12.85 4.74
N ASP A 28 -7.99 -11.52 4.83
CA ASP A 28 -9.25 -10.80 4.85
C ASP A 28 -9.54 -10.23 3.44
N VAL A 29 -10.24 -11.03 2.64
CA VAL A 29 -10.49 -10.72 1.22
C VAL A 29 -11.24 -9.39 1.04
N ASP A 30 -12.15 -9.05 1.96
CA ASP A 30 -12.91 -7.80 1.89
C ASP A 30 -12.04 -6.59 2.22
N MET A 31 -11.26 -6.65 3.31
CA MET A 31 -10.31 -5.59 3.64
C MET A 31 -9.22 -5.43 2.56
N SER A 32 -8.76 -6.54 2.00
CA SER A 32 -7.83 -6.56 0.86
C SER A 32 -8.39 -5.84 -0.36
N ARG A 33 -9.66 -6.10 -0.69
CA ARG A 33 -10.36 -5.45 -1.81
C ARG A 33 -10.55 -3.95 -1.57
N VAL A 34 -11.02 -3.55 -0.38
CA VAL A 34 -11.23 -2.14 -0.03
C VAL A 34 -9.90 -1.37 -0.07
N ALA A 35 -8.85 -1.93 0.52
CA ALA A 35 -7.53 -1.31 0.48
C ALA A 35 -7.00 -1.14 -0.96
N MET A 36 -7.21 -2.13 -1.83
CA MET A 36 -6.83 -2.03 -3.24
C MET A 36 -7.62 -0.92 -3.98
N GLN A 37 -8.91 -0.75 -3.68
CA GLN A 37 -9.73 0.31 -4.25
C GLN A 37 -9.23 1.70 -3.83
N GLU A 38 -8.92 1.89 -2.55
CA GLU A 38 -8.39 3.16 -2.04
C GLU A 38 -7.01 3.48 -2.62
N ILE A 39 -6.11 2.49 -2.74
CA ILE A 39 -4.81 2.68 -3.41
C ILE A 39 -5.04 3.16 -4.86
N ARG A 40 -5.90 2.49 -5.64
CA ARG A 40 -6.18 2.90 -7.02
C ARG A 40 -6.73 4.32 -7.08
N LYS A 41 -7.74 4.62 -6.25
CA LYS A 41 -8.37 5.94 -6.18
C LYS A 41 -7.34 7.03 -5.91
N LYS A 42 -6.48 6.85 -4.90
CA LYS A 42 -5.44 7.82 -4.54
C LYS A 42 -4.43 8.04 -5.67
N PHE A 43 -4.03 6.99 -6.40
CA PHE A 43 -3.15 7.16 -7.55
C PHE A 43 -3.82 7.89 -8.71
N TYR A 44 -5.10 7.65 -8.98
CA TYR A 44 -5.85 8.40 -9.99
C TYR A 44 -6.01 9.87 -9.60
N GLU A 45 -6.37 10.16 -8.34
CA GLU A 45 -6.49 11.51 -7.81
C GLU A 45 -5.21 12.34 -8.01
N HIS A 46 -4.03 11.71 -7.93
CA HIS A 46 -2.75 12.41 -8.02
C HIS A 46 -2.01 12.18 -9.35
N ALA A 47 -2.61 11.50 -10.33
CA ALA A 47 -1.96 11.17 -11.60
C ALA A 47 -1.54 12.40 -12.43
N HIS A 48 -2.17 13.55 -12.17
CA HIS A 48 -1.91 14.82 -12.84
C HIS A 48 -0.83 15.68 -12.16
N VAL A 49 -0.32 15.26 -10.99
CA VAL A 49 0.68 16.04 -10.25
C VAL A 49 2.02 16.01 -11.00
N THR A 50 2.46 17.18 -11.44
CA THR A 50 3.77 17.36 -12.12
C THR A 50 4.78 18.12 -11.26
N ASP A 51 4.31 18.81 -10.23
CA ASP A 51 5.13 19.54 -9.27
C ASP A 51 6.09 18.60 -8.52
N GLU A 52 7.34 19.01 -8.40
CA GLU A 52 8.40 18.15 -7.87
C GLU A 52 8.33 18.01 -6.36
N GLN A 53 8.07 19.10 -5.64
CA GLN A 53 7.90 19.06 -4.19
C GLN A 53 6.70 18.20 -3.81
N LYS A 54 5.57 18.37 -4.52
CA LYS A 54 4.38 17.56 -4.30
C LYS A 54 4.61 16.08 -4.62
N MET A 55 5.39 15.77 -5.65
CA MET A 55 5.76 14.40 -5.95
C MET A 55 6.59 13.78 -4.82
N GLN A 56 7.54 14.52 -4.25
CA GLN A 56 8.34 14.05 -3.11
C GLN A 56 7.47 13.78 -1.88
N GLU A 57 6.54 14.67 -1.55
CA GLU A 57 5.56 14.47 -0.48
C GLU A 57 4.74 13.18 -0.69
N LEU A 58 4.25 12.96 -1.91
CA LEU A 58 3.48 11.77 -2.25
C LEU A 58 4.32 10.49 -2.14
N MET A 59 5.60 10.54 -2.51
CA MET A 59 6.50 9.40 -2.32
C MET A 59 6.78 9.13 -0.84
N GLN A 60 6.91 10.17 -0.02
CA GLN A 60 7.03 10.00 1.43
C GLN A 60 5.79 9.33 2.03
N HIS A 61 4.59 9.76 1.62
CA HIS A 61 3.35 9.11 2.05
C HIS A 61 3.27 7.64 1.61
N VAL A 62 3.81 7.30 0.43
CA VAL A 62 3.91 5.90 -0.02
C VAL A 62 4.83 5.11 0.91
N ASP A 63 5.98 5.66 1.30
CA ASP A 63 6.93 5.01 2.20
C ASP A 63 6.32 4.79 3.59
N ASP A 64 5.64 5.80 4.13
CA ASP A 64 4.98 5.73 5.43
C ASP A 64 3.84 4.70 5.42
N ALA A 65 3.00 4.71 4.38
CA ALA A 65 1.89 3.76 4.23
C ALA A 65 2.39 2.32 4.04
N GLU A 66 3.45 2.11 3.26
CA GLU A 66 4.07 0.79 3.12
C GLU A 66 4.61 0.30 4.46
N SER A 67 5.36 1.14 5.19
CA SER A 67 5.90 0.79 6.50
C SER A 67 4.79 0.47 7.49
N PHE A 68 3.73 1.28 7.51
CA PHE A 68 2.56 1.03 8.35
C PHE A 68 1.92 -0.32 8.03
N MET A 69 1.62 -0.60 6.76
CA MET A 69 1.00 -1.87 6.36
C MET A 69 1.88 -3.09 6.66
N ARG A 70 3.20 -2.96 6.54
CA ARG A 70 4.13 -4.07 6.79
C ARG A 70 4.36 -4.35 8.27
N ASN A 71 4.36 -3.32 9.11
CA ASN A 71 4.88 -3.40 10.47
C ASN A 71 3.81 -3.20 11.55
N ASN A 72 2.72 -2.48 11.25
CA ASN A 72 1.73 -2.06 12.24
C ASN A 72 0.37 -2.74 12.08
N ILE A 73 0.14 -3.42 10.96
CA ILE A 73 -1.05 -4.27 10.81
C ILE A 73 -0.69 -5.63 11.38
N ALA A 74 -1.05 -5.83 12.65
CA ALA A 74 -0.96 -7.13 13.30
C ALA A 74 -1.68 -8.16 12.43
N GLN A 75 -0.92 -9.08 11.83
CA GLN A 75 -1.45 -10.22 11.10
C GLN A 75 -2.14 -11.15 12.10
N GLY A 76 -3.35 -10.81 12.52
CA GLY A 76 -4.18 -11.66 13.35
C GLY A 76 -4.75 -12.78 12.49
N HIS A 77 -3.97 -13.83 12.27
CA HIS A 77 -4.49 -15.03 11.62
C HIS A 77 -5.32 -15.79 12.65
N LEU A 78 -6.64 -15.85 12.46
CA LEU A 78 -7.50 -16.77 13.20
C LEU A 78 -7.22 -18.17 12.67
N SER A 79 -6.57 -19.02 13.47
CA SER A 79 -6.41 -20.43 13.11
C SER A 79 -7.77 -21.14 13.16
N PRO A 80 -8.33 -21.61 12.03
CA PRO A 80 -9.64 -22.25 12.00
C PRO A 80 -9.69 -23.51 12.86
N GLU A 81 -8.56 -24.19 13.05
CA GLU A 81 -8.42 -25.40 13.86
C GLU A 81 -8.42 -25.15 15.37
N THR A 82 -8.04 -23.96 15.84
CA THR A 82 -7.83 -23.71 17.28
C THR A 82 -8.63 -22.51 17.83
N GLY A 83 -9.26 -21.72 16.97
CA GLY A 83 -10.01 -20.52 17.37
C GLY A 83 -9.14 -19.42 17.98
N ARG A 84 -7.80 -19.53 17.91
CA ARG A 84 -6.85 -18.56 18.46
C ARG A 84 -6.33 -17.64 17.37
N TYR A 85 -6.27 -16.34 17.67
CA TYR A 85 -5.52 -15.37 16.90
C TYR A 85 -4.04 -15.52 17.22
N ARG A 86 -3.20 -15.82 16.22
CA ARG A 86 -1.75 -15.70 16.33
C ARG A 86 -1.28 -14.51 15.51
N THR A 87 -0.56 -13.60 16.16
CA THR A 87 0.28 -12.61 15.49
C THR A 87 1.56 -13.30 15.04
N LEU A 88 1.79 -13.37 13.73
CA LEU A 88 3.10 -13.78 13.20
C LEU A 88 4.06 -12.60 13.37
N SER A 89 4.85 -12.64 14.44
CA SER A 89 6.03 -11.78 14.64
C SER A 89 7.22 -12.33 13.88
#